data_AF-A0A2V8E692-F1
#
_entry.id   AF-A0A2V8E692-F1
#
_cell.length_a   1.000
_cell.length_b   1.000
_cell.length_c   1.000
_cell.angle_alpha   90.00
_cell.angle_beta   90.00
_cell.angle_gamma   90.00
#
_symmetry.space_group_name_H-M   'P 1'
#
loop_
_entity.id
_entity.type
_entity.pdbx_description
1 polymer ?
#
loop_
_entity_poly.entity_id
_entity_poly.type
_entity_poly.pdbx_seq_one_letter_code
_entity_poly.pdbx_strand_id
1 'polypeptide(L)'
;AAAGSFLFALDARTGKPIPGFGNDGQASVILDVVRQRYPDVTAAISLGYWFTAAPQIYNGVVYVGSTRSESHIPGGHVIAVDAKTGKVLWHFNTIPQDEKDQGWDIAGPTWVGGERNGGGIWETFSIDPQLGLLYVAVGNPFGDSTKRIGTNLFTDSLLALTLDTGTTMTSGTTTRPINRFSST
;
A
#
# COMPACT_ATOMS: atom_id res chain seq x y z
N ALA A 1 -4.91 12.21 -10.44
CA ALA A 1 -4.53 12.85 -9.17
C ALA A 1 -5.03 12.02 -8.00
N ALA A 2 -4.39 12.08 -6.84
CA ALA A 2 -4.87 11.46 -5.61
C ALA A 2 -5.19 12.58 -4.60
N ALA A 3 -6.37 12.55 -4.00
CA ALA A 3 -6.79 13.55 -3.01
C ALA A 3 -7.81 12.95 -2.04
N GLY A 4 -7.62 13.17 -0.74
CA GLY A 4 -8.38 12.46 0.28
C GLY A 4 -8.24 10.96 0.09
N SER A 5 -9.34 10.23 0.14
CA SER A 5 -9.37 8.77 -0.07
C SER A 5 -9.71 8.36 -1.51
N PHE A 6 -9.54 9.24 -2.49
CA PHE A 6 -9.96 9.02 -3.87
C PHE A 6 -8.84 9.24 -4.89
N LEU A 7 -8.95 8.52 -6.01
CA LEU A 7 -8.24 8.85 -7.24
C LEU A 7 -9.17 9.57 -8.19
N PHE A 8 -8.65 10.57 -8.88
CA PHE A 8 -9.36 11.36 -9.88
C PHE A 8 -8.64 11.27 -11.23
N ALA A 9 -9.40 11.07 -12.29
CA ALA A 9 -8.93 11.18 -13.67
C ALA A 9 -9.60 12.38 -14.35
N LEU A 10 -8.79 13.29 -14.88
CA LEU A 10 -9.24 14.51 -15.54
C LEU A 10 -8.63 14.57 -16.94
N ASP A 11 -9.37 15.13 -17.90
CA ASP A 11 -8.84 15.49 -19.20
C ASP A 11 -7.80 16.59 -19.06
N ALA A 12 -6.60 16.35 -19.60
CA ALA A 12 -5.45 17.24 -19.38
C ALA A 12 -5.60 18.63 -20.02
N ARG A 13 -6.50 18.80 -21.00
CA ARG A 13 -6.70 20.08 -21.70
C ARG A 13 -7.79 20.92 -21.04
N THR A 14 -8.84 20.26 -20.55
CA THR A 14 -10.07 20.90 -20.08
C THR A 14 -10.25 20.84 -18.57
N GLY A 15 -9.51 19.98 -17.88
CA GLY A 15 -9.66 19.73 -16.43
C GLY A 15 -10.95 19.03 -16.05
N LYS A 16 -11.79 18.63 -17.02
CA LYS A 16 -13.05 17.94 -16.76
C LYS A 16 -12.81 16.47 -16.35
N PRO A 17 -13.63 15.90 -15.45
CA PRO A 17 -13.52 14.48 -15.12
C PRO A 17 -13.68 13.57 -16.34
N ILE A 18 -12.94 12.45 -16.36
CA ILE A 18 -13.06 11.40 -17.37
C ILE A 18 -14.17 10.44 -16.93
N PRO A 19 -15.35 10.42 -17.60
CA PRO A 19 -16.51 9.68 -17.08
C PRO A 19 -16.28 8.16 -16.95
N GLY A 20 -15.39 7.59 -17.76
CA GLY A 20 -15.08 6.16 -17.74
C GLY A 20 -14.20 5.69 -16.57
N PHE A 21 -13.69 6.60 -15.73
CA PHE A 21 -12.81 6.26 -14.61
C PHE A 21 -13.58 6.27 -13.29
N GLY A 22 -13.73 5.09 -12.67
CA GLY A 22 -14.51 4.94 -11.44
C GLY A 22 -15.96 5.38 -11.64
N ASN A 23 -16.45 6.22 -10.72
CA ASN A 23 -17.75 6.88 -10.81
C ASN A 23 -17.54 8.33 -11.29
N ASP A 24 -17.82 8.59 -12.57
CA ASP A 24 -17.73 9.91 -13.20
C ASP A 24 -16.37 10.63 -13.01
N GLY A 25 -15.27 9.87 -13.13
CA GLY A 25 -13.90 10.39 -13.01
C GLY A 25 -13.30 10.29 -11.61
N GLN A 26 -14.03 9.72 -10.64
CA GLN A 26 -13.57 9.51 -9.27
C GLN A 26 -13.62 8.01 -8.91
N ALA A 27 -12.50 7.44 -8.48
CA ALA A 27 -12.40 6.05 -8.03
C ALA A 27 -12.09 5.97 -6.52
N SER A 28 -12.84 5.12 -5.81
CA SER A 28 -12.71 4.90 -4.35
C SER A 28 -11.78 3.73 -4.03
N VAL A 29 -10.63 3.65 -4.70
CA VAL A 29 -9.81 2.42 -4.78
C VAL A 29 -9.36 1.87 -3.42
N ILE A 30 -9.04 2.73 -2.46
CA ILE A 30 -8.65 2.29 -1.11
C ILE A 30 -9.86 1.79 -0.31
N LEU A 31 -11.05 2.37 -0.52
CA LEU A 31 -12.28 1.86 0.10
C LEU A 31 -12.61 0.46 -0.43
N ASP A 32 -12.45 0.24 -1.74
CA ASP A 32 -12.67 -1.06 -2.37
C ASP A 32 -11.71 -2.12 -1.84
N VAL A 33 -10.46 -1.75 -1.55
CA VAL A 33 -9.46 -2.63 -0.93
C VAL A 33 -9.82 -2.95 0.52
N VAL A 34 -10.03 -1.96 1.38
CA VAL A 34 -10.24 -2.21 2.82
C VAL A 34 -11.54 -2.95 3.10
N ARG A 35 -12.56 -2.81 2.24
CA ARG A 35 -13.83 -3.56 2.34
C ARG A 35 -13.69 -5.06 2.16
N GLN A 36 -12.61 -5.53 1.54
CA GLN A 36 -12.34 -6.98 1.43
C GLN A 36 -12.18 -7.63 2.81
N ARG A 37 -11.66 -6.87 3.79
CA ARG A 37 -11.50 -7.32 5.18
C ARG A 37 -12.54 -6.70 6.12
N TYR A 38 -12.92 -5.45 5.89
CA TYR A 38 -13.85 -4.69 6.74
C TYR A 38 -15.11 -4.29 5.94
N PRO A 39 -16.02 -5.25 5.66
CA PRO A 39 -17.12 -5.05 4.73
C PRO A 39 -18.10 -3.94 5.14
N ASP A 40 -18.23 -3.68 6.44
CA ASP A 40 -19.15 -2.69 6.99
C ASP A 40 -18.63 -1.25 6.91
N VAL A 41 -17.38 -1.05 6.49
CA VAL A 41 -16.79 0.29 6.38
C VAL A 41 -17.39 1.05 5.20
N THR A 42 -17.91 2.23 5.49
CA THR A 42 -18.58 3.09 4.51
C THR A 42 -17.67 4.15 3.91
N ALA A 43 -16.61 4.55 4.62
CA ALA A 43 -15.64 5.53 4.16
C ALA A 43 -14.22 5.14 4.60
N ALA A 44 -13.26 5.10 3.68
CA ALA A 44 -11.90 4.67 4.00
C ALA A 44 -11.21 5.58 5.04
N ILE A 45 -11.56 6.87 5.04
CA ILE A 45 -11.06 7.83 6.04
C ILE A 45 -11.46 7.48 7.48
N SER A 46 -12.56 6.74 7.70
CA SER A 46 -12.95 6.31 9.06
C SER A 46 -12.03 5.23 9.62
N LEU A 47 -11.30 4.54 8.75
CA LEU A 47 -10.20 3.63 9.10
C LEU A 47 -8.83 4.33 9.04
N GLY A 48 -8.80 5.65 8.89
CA GLY A 48 -7.55 6.40 8.80
C GLY A 48 -6.90 6.35 7.43
N TYR A 49 -7.57 5.92 6.35
CA TYR A 49 -6.93 5.82 5.03
C TYR A 49 -7.22 7.01 4.11
N TRP A 50 -6.14 7.66 3.66
CA TRP A 50 -6.13 8.63 2.56
C TRP A 50 -4.80 8.60 1.81
N PHE A 51 -4.69 9.36 0.73
CA PHE A 51 -3.49 9.46 -0.09
C PHE A 51 -2.75 10.78 0.17
N THR A 52 -1.45 10.67 0.43
CA THR A 52 -0.54 11.83 0.58
C THR A 52 0.51 11.88 -0.52
N ALA A 53 0.90 10.73 -1.06
CA ALA A 53 1.91 10.61 -2.10
C ALA A 53 1.34 10.86 -3.49
N ALA A 54 2.19 11.36 -4.39
CA ALA A 54 1.85 11.42 -5.81
C ALA A 54 1.82 9.99 -6.39
N PRO A 55 0.77 9.62 -7.14
CA PRO A 55 0.74 8.32 -7.81
C PRO A 55 1.80 8.25 -8.91
N GLN A 56 2.31 7.04 -9.17
CA GLN A 56 3.16 6.75 -10.33
C GLN A 56 2.34 6.04 -11.41
N ILE A 57 2.72 6.20 -12.68
CA ILE A 57 2.01 5.56 -13.80
C ILE A 57 3.01 4.87 -14.70
N TYR A 58 2.77 3.60 -15.01
CA TYR A 58 3.55 2.85 -15.98
C TYR A 58 2.65 1.88 -16.75
N ASN A 59 2.81 1.85 -18.07
CA ASN A 59 2.10 0.93 -18.97
C ASN A 59 0.57 0.82 -18.74
N GLY A 60 -0.09 1.96 -18.52
CA GLY A 60 -1.55 1.99 -18.30
C GLY A 60 -2.00 1.56 -16.89
N VAL A 61 -1.07 1.41 -15.94
CA VAL A 61 -1.36 1.13 -14.54
C VAL A 61 -0.93 2.31 -13.68
N VAL A 62 -1.83 2.75 -12.79
CA VAL A 62 -1.57 3.73 -11.74
C VAL A 62 -1.21 2.98 -10.46
N TYR A 63 -0.08 3.33 -9.85
CA TYR A 63 0.36 2.84 -8.56
C TYR A 63 0.20 3.95 -7.52
N VAL A 64 -0.47 3.67 -6.41
CA VAL A 64 -0.64 4.62 -5.30
C VAL A 64 -0.42 3.94 -3.94
N GLY A 65 0.20 4.66 -2.99
CA GLY A 65 0.44 4.22 -1.62
C GLY A 65 -0.48 4.91 -0.63
N SER A 66 -0.96 4.19 0.38
CA SER A 66 -1.84 4.74 1.41
C SER A 66 -1.08 5.32 2.61
N THR A 67 -1.76 6.24 3.31
CA THR A 67 -1.32 7.20 4.33
C THR A 67 -0.18 6.86 5.32
N ARG A 68 0.15 7.84 6.17
CA ARG A 68 1.08 7.78 7.30
C ARG A 68 0.60 6.83 8.40
N SER A 69 1.57 6.21 9.07
CA SER A 69 1.36 5.23 10.14
C SER A 69 0.59 5.78 11.35
N GLU A 70 0.69 7.08 11.63
CA GLU A 70 0.06 7.76 12.78
C GLU A 70 -1.48 7.70 12.77
N SER A 71 -2.05 7.33 11.63
CA SER A 71 -3.49 7.17 11.43
C SER A 71 -4.05 5.86 12.00
N HIS A 72 -3.23 5.07 12.72
CA HIS A 72 -3.59 3.77 13.32
C HIS A 72 -4.16 2.77 12.30
N ILE A 73 -3.56 2.73 11.11
CA ILE A 73 -3.98 1.83 10.03
C ILE A 73 -3.48 0.38 10.26
N PRO A 74 -4.27 -0.65 9.93
CA PRO A 74 -3.87 -2.05 9.96
C PRO A 74 -2.99 -2.43 8.76
N GLY A 75 -1.86 -1.73 8.64
CA GLY A 75 -0.93 -1.81 7.52
C GLY A 75 -1.15 -0.76 6.43
N GLY A 76 -0.12 -0.50 5.64
CA GLY A 76 -0.21 0.38 4.48
C GLY A 76 -0.46 -0.43 3.21
N HIS A 77 -1.27 0.11 2.30
CA HIS A 77 -1.58 -0.51 1.03
C HIS A 77 -0.83 0.15 -0.13
N VAL A 78 -0.12 -0.67 -0.91
CA VAL A 78 0.24 -0.36 -2.30
C VAL A 78 -0.91 -0.85 -3.17
N ILE A 79 -1.45 0.01 -4.03
CA ILE A 79 -2.59 -0.33 -4.88
C ILE A 79 -2.22 -0.06 -6.33
N ALA A 80 -2.37 -1.08 -7.18
CA ALA A 80 -2.32 -0.96 -8.62
C ALA A 80 -3.73 -0.83 -9.19
N VAL A 81 -3.91 0.13 -10.08
CA VAL A 81 -5.22 0.54 -10.60
C VAL A 81 -5.12 0.67 -12.10
N ASP A 82 -6.10 0.14 -12.84
CA ASP A 82 -6.20 0.35 -14.28
C ASP A 82 -6.42 1.84 -14.58
N ALA A 83 -5.52 2.45 -15.36
CA ALA A 83 -5.52 3.90 -15.58
C ALA A 83 -6.70 4.40 -16.41
N LYS A 84 -7.40 3.51 -17.14
CA LYS A 84 -8.55 3.88 -17.97
C LYS A 84 -9.85 3.82 -17.18
N THR A 85 -9.98 2.81 -16.33
CA THR A 85 -11.24 2.43 -15.69
C THR A 85 -11.28 2.75 -14.19
N GLY A 86 -10.14 2.95 -13.54
CA GLY A 86 -10.07 3.17 -12.10
C GLY A 86 -10.31 1.91 -11.27
N LYS A 87 -10.32 0.72 -11.89
CA LYS A 87 -10.49 -0.56 -11.20
C LYS A 87 -9.19 -1.00 -10.53
N VAL A 88 -9.29 -1.51 -9.30
CA VAL A 88 -8.17 -2.15 -8.61
C VAL A 88 -7.77 -3.42 -9.37
N LEU A 89 -6.49 -3.53 -9.70
CA LEU A 89 -5.88 -4.70 -10.33
C LEU A 89 -5.32 -5.64 -9.27
N TRP A 90 -4.56 -5.08 -8.32
CA TRP A 90 -4.03 -5.78 -7.16
C TRP A 90 -3.73 -4.78 -6.03
N HIS A 91 -3.59 -5.28 -4.81
CA HIS A 91 -3.01 -4.52 -3.72
C HIS A 91 -2.07 -5.39 -2.88
N PHE A 92 -1.08 -4.75 -2.24
CA PHE A 92 -0.20 -5.37 -1.26
C PHE A 92 -0.37 -4.66 0.09
N ASN A 93 -0.56 -5.40 1.18
CA ASN A 93 -0.57 -4.84 2.54
C ASN A 93 0.81 -5.00 3.19
N THR A 94 1.40 -3.91 3.67
CA THR A 94 2.74 -3.91 4.29
C THR A 94 2.79 -4.57 5.66
N ILE A 95 1.63 -4.71 6.33
CA ILE A 95 1.50 -5.46 7.57
C ILE A 95 0.43 -6.53 7.38
N PRO A 96 0.81 -7.80 7.17
CA PRO A 96 -0.17 -8.87 7.03
C PRO A 96 -0.90 -9.06 8.37
N GLN A 97 -2.23 -9.12 8.33
CA GLN A 97 -3.11 -9.18 9.50
C GLN A 97 -3.44 -10.62 9.92
N ASP A 98 -3.47 -11.54 8.95
CA ASP A 98 -3.73 -12.96 9.15
C ASP A 98 -2.99 -13.80 8.10
N GLU A 99 -3.06 -15.13 8.22
CA GLU A 99 -2.36 -16.08 7.35
C GLU A 99 -2.78 -16.08 5.87
N LYS A 100 -3.86 -15.36 5.53
CA LYS A 100 -4.32 -15.21 4.14
C LYS A 100 -3.68 -14.01 3.47
N ASP A 101 -3.05 -13.11 4.23
CA ASP A 101 -2.35 -11.97 3.68
C ASP A 101 -1.03 -12.37 3.04
N GLN A 102 -0.75 -11.73 1.91
CA GLN A 102 0.51 -11.88 1.22
C GLN A 102 1.70 -11.51 2.12
N GLY A 103 2.74 -12.34 2.09
CA GLY A 103 3.94 -12.13 2.90
C GLY A 103 3.77 -12.55 4.37
N TRP A 104 2.65 -13.17 4.76
CA TRP A 104 2.47 -13.70 6.12
C TRP A 104 3.62 -14.60 6.58
N ASP A 105 4.08 -15.54 5.75
CA ASP A 105 5.15 -16.47 6.14
C ASP A 105 6.48 -15.75 6.50
N ILE A 106 6.67 -14.54 5.98
CA ILE A 106 7.86 -13.72 6.22
C ILE A 106 7.62 -12.76 7.39
N ALA A 107 6.52 -12.02 7.34
CA ALA A 107 6.24 -10.92 8.24
C ALA A 107 5.39 -11.32 9.45
N GLY A 108 4.42 -12.22 9.27
CA GLY A 108 3.50 -12.73 10.29
C GLY A 108 4.18 -13.08 11.62
N PRO A 109 5.21 -13.95 11.63
CA PRO A 109 5.95 -14.34 12.83
C PRO A 109 6.72 -13.21 13.53
N THR A 110 6.92 -12.07 12.87
CA THR A 110 7.70 -10.94 13.40
C THR A 110 6.88 -9.93 14.20
N TRP A 111 5.57 -10.19 14.35
CA TRP A 111 4.64 -9.38 15.14
C TRP A 111 4.01 -10.22 16.24
N VAL A 112 4.46 -10.01 17.47
CA VAL A 112 4.01 -10.72 18.67
C VAL A 112 3.34 -9.75 19.64
N GLY A 113 2.20 -10.14 20.24
CA GLY A 113 1.45 -9.29 21.18
C GLY A 113 0.11 -8.79 20.63
N GLY A 114 -0.17 -9.04 19.36
CA GLY A 114 -1.49 -8.86 18.74
C GLY A 114 -1.71 -7.51 18.07
N GLU A 115 -0.90 -6.49 18.37
CA GLU A 115 -1.01 -5.20 17.70
C GLU A 115 -0.24 -5.19 16.36
N ARG A 116 -0.90 -4.76 15.29
CA ARG A 116 -0.41 -4.80 13.90
C ARG A 116 -0.75 -3.52 13.15
N ASN A 117 -0.22 -2.39 13.62
CA ASN A 117 -0.53 -1.05 13.12
C ASN A 117 0.68 -0.35 12.50
N GLY A 118 0.44 0.55 11.54
CA GLY A 118 1.46 1.38 10.89
C GLY A 118 1.80 0.90 9.47
N GLY A 119 3.09 0.92 9.11
CA GLY A 119 3.55 0.47 7.79
C GLY A 119 3.07 1.36 6.64
N GLY A 120 2.75 2.62 6.92
CA GLY A 120 2.23 3.58 5.97
C GLY A 120 3.17 3.85 4.79
N ILE A 121 2.61 4.29 3.68
CA ILE A 121 3.30 4.49 2.40
C ILE A 121 2.97 5.89 1.88
N TRP A 122 3.59 6.86 2.52
CA TRP A 122 3.31 8.28 2.33
C TRP A 122 4.27 8.97 1.35
N GLU A 123 5.21 8.21 0.79
CA GLU A 123 6.20 8.64 -0.20
C GLU A 123 5.89 8.09 -1.60
N THR A 124 6.51 8.72 -2.61
CA THR A 124 6.37 8.29 -4.01
C THR A 124 7.27 7.09 -4.31
N PHE A 125 6.77 6.11 -5.06
CA PHE A 125 7.52 4.93 -5.47
C PHE A 125 8.58 5.23 -6.53
N SER A 126 9.54 4.31 -6.70
CA SER A 126 10.32 4.22 -7.94
C SER A 126 9.96 2.96 -8.72
N ILE A 127 10.02 3.03 -10.04
CA ILE A 127 9.71 1.94 -10.96
C ILE A 127 10.97 1.60 -11.74
N ASP A 128 11.31 0.32 -11.81
CA ASP A 128 12.30 -0.23 -12.74
C ASP A 128 11.58 -1.06 -13.82
N PRO A 129 11.41 -0.48 -15.03
CA PRO A 129 10.78 -1.16 -16.15
C PRO A 129 11.55 -2.39 -16.66
N GLN A 130 12.88 -2.42 -16.50
CA GLN A 130 13.72 -3.52 -17.01
C GLN A 130 13.58 -4.76 -16.13
N LEU A 131 13.51 -4.54 -14.81
CA LEU A 131 13.29 -5.62 -13.83
C LEU A 131 11.81 -5.93 -13.58
N GLY A 132 10.91 -5.05 -14.03
CA GLY A 132 9.48 -5.20 -13.77
C GLY A 132 9.12 -4.97 -12.30
N LEU A 133 9.83 -4.04 -11.63
CA LEU A 133 9.76 -3.85 -10.19
C LEU A 133 9.26 -2.45 -9.79
N LEU A 134 8.53 -2.42 -8.68
CA LEU A 134 8.17 -1.24 -7.91
C LEU A 134 8.95 -1.29 -6.59
N TYR A 135 9.71 -0.23 -6.28
CA TYR A 135 10.38 -0.09 -4.99
C TYR A 135 9.60 0.84 -4.07
N VAL A 136 9.32 0.34 -2.87
CA VAL A 136 8.41 0.95 -1.91
C VAL A 136 9.12 1.13 -0.57
N ALA A 137 9.28 2.39 -0.14
CA ALA A 137 9.73 2.70 1.20
C ALA A 137 8.54 2.58 2.16
N VAL A 138 8.62 1.64 3.10
CA VAL A 138 7.57 1.37 4.09
C VAL A 138 7.88 2.16 5.36
N GLY A 139 6.88 2.87 5.88
CA GLY A 139 6.99 3.64 7.12
C GLY A 139 7.06 2.79 8.39
N ASN A 140 7.11 3.51 9.51
CA ASN A 140 7.26 2.95 10.86
C ASN A 140 6.08 2.09 11.31
N PRO A 141 6.28 1.15 12.25
CA PRO A 141 5.17 0.57 13.01
C PRO A 141 4.54 1.65 13.90
N PHE A 142 3.30 1.44 14.31
CA PHE A 142 2.56 2.37 15.16
C PHE A 142 1.95 1.67 16.38
N GLY A 143 1.69 2.45 17.44
CA GLY A 143 1.04 1.98 18.65
C GLY A 143 1.99 1.48 19.74
N ASP A 144 1.44 0.73 20.70
CA ASP A 144 2.14 0.29 21.91
C ASP A 144 3.22 -0.74 21.56
N SER A 145 4.49 -0.36 21.72
CA SER A 145 5.63 -1.24 21.38
C SER A 145 5.64 -2.54 22.19
N THR A 146 5.02 -2.56 23.38
CA THR A 146 4.91 -3.78 24.19
C THR A 146 3.93 -4.81 23.62
N LYS A 147 3.06 -4.40 22.70
CA LYS A 147 2.04 -5.25 22.04
C LYS A 147 2.42 -5.67 20.62
N ARG A 148 3.63 -5.31 20.17
CA ARG A 148 4.18 -5.64 18.86
C ARG A 148 5.66 -6.06 18.98
N ILE A 149 5.98 -6.91 19.93
CA ILE A 149 7.32 -7.47 20.10
C ILE A 149 7.76 -8.19 18.81
N GLY A 150 9.02 -8.00 18.42
CA GLY A 150 9.62 -8.58 17.22
C GLY A 150 10.15 -7.51 16.27
N THR A 151 10.60 -7.92 15.07
CA THR A 151 11.17 -7.01 14.07
C THR A 151 10.12 -6.25 13.27
N ASN A 152 8.84 -6.62 13.36
CA ASN A 152 7.70 -5.91 12.77
C ASN A 152 7.78 -5.74 11.23
N LEU A 153 8.25 -6.74 10.50
CA LEU A 153 8.31 -6.65 9.04
C LEU A 153 6.90 -6.45 8.44
N PHE A 154 6.70 -5.60 7.44
CA PHE A 154 7.73 -4.93 6.62
C PHE A 154 7.98 -3.46 6.99
N THR A 155 7.72 -3.03 8.23
CA THR A 155 7.94 -1.63 8.61
C THR A 155 9.41 -1.24 8.55
N ASP A 156 9.67 0.06 8.30
CA ASP A 156 11.02 0.64 8.20
C ASP A 156 11.93 -0.11 7.21
N SER A 157 11.36 -0.57 6.09
CA SER A 157 12.08 -1.36 5.09
C SER A 157 11.84 -0.86 3.66
N LEU A 158 12.68 -1.33 2.73
CA LEU A 158 12.50 -1.16 1.30
C LEU A 158 11.97 -2.47 0.70
N LEU A 159 10.75 -2.43 0.18
CA LEU A 159 10.14 -3.55 -0.53
C LEU A 159 10.37 -3.43 -2.04
N ALA A 160 10.60 -4.56 -2.69
CA ALA A 160 10.53 -4.70 -4.13
C ALA A 160 9.33 -5.59 -4.48
N LEU A 161 8.35 -5.00 -5.17
CA LEU A 161 7.13 -5.68 -5.60
C LEU A 161 7.12 -5.78 -7.12
N THR A 162 6.65 -6.90 -7.65
CA THR A 162 6.44 -7.03 -9.10
C THR A 162 5.33 -6.10 -9.58
N LEU A 163 5.51 -5.49 -10.75
CA LEU A 163 4.54 -4.54 -11.31
C LEU A 163 3.20 -5.18 -11.68
N ASP A 164 3.20 -6.47 -12.02
CA ASP A 164 2.06 -7.21 -12.55
C ASP A 164 1.13 -7.78 -11.46
N THR A 165 1.69 -8.22 -10.34
CA THR A 165 0.99 -8.98 -9.30
C THR A 165 1.18 -8.42 -7.90
N GLY A 166 2.08 -7.46 -7.69
CA GLY A 166 2.38 -6.93 -6.37
C GLY A 166 3.06 -7.93 -5.45
N THR A 167 3.68 -8.99 -6.01
CA THR A 167 4.35 -10.04 -5.25
C THR A 167 5.74 -9.62 -4.82
N THR A 168 6.11 -9.93 -3.57
CA THR A 168 7.49 -9.76 -3.11
C THR A 168 8.37 -10.78 -3.83
N MET A 169 9.49 -10.34 -4.40
CA MET A 169 10.45 -11.29 -4.97
C MET A 169 11.13 -12.10 -3.84
N THR A 170 10.87 -13.40 -3.80
CA THR A 170 11.54 -14.39 -2.94
C THR A 170 12.44 -15.31 -3.78
N SER A 171 13.17 -14.77 -4.76
CA SER A 171 14.06 -15.60 -5.58
C SER A 171 15.42 -15.74 -4.90
N GLY A 172 15.64 -16.84 -4.16
CA GLY A 172 16.89 -17.60 -4.00
C GLY A 172 18.18 -16.92 -3.48
N THR A 173 18.28 -15.60 -3.46
CA THR A 173 19.40 -14.83 -2.93
C THR A 173 18.85 -13.48 -2.46
N THR A 174 18.60 -13.37 -1.15
CA THR A 174 18.44 -12.10 -0.43
C THR A 174 17.14 -11.30 -0.68
N THR A 175 16.04 -11.71 -0.05
CA THR A 175 15.24 -10.73 0.71
C THR A 175 15.73 -10.74 2.14
N ARG A 176 16.85 -10.04 2.38
CA ARG A 176 17.12 -9.51 3.70
C ARG A 176 16.50 -8.12 3.70
N PRO A 177 15.54 -7.81 4.59
CA PRO A 177 15.26 -6.41 4.88
C PRO A 177 16.61 -5.77 5.18
N ILE A 178 16.94 -4.65 4.52
CA ILE A 178 18.16 -3.90 4.80
C ILE A 178 17.91 -3.12 6.11
N ASN A 179 17.62 -3.84 7.20
CA ASN A 179 17.52 -3.27 8.53
C ASN A 179 18.92 -3.24 9.11
N ARG A 180 19.60 -2.10 8.96
CA ARG A 180 20.88 -1.82 9.63
C ARG A 180 20.72 -0.79 10.75
N PHE A 181 19.59 -0.83 11.46
CA PHE A 181 19.42 -0.10 12.71
C PHE A 181 18.78 -1.03 13.75
N SER A 182 19.64 -1.78 14.46
CA SER A 182 19.28 -2.29 15.76
C SER A 182 19.30 -1.12 16.74
N SER A 183 18.14 -0.68 17.22
CA SER A 183 18.12 0.09 18.47
C SER A 183 18.44 -0.89 19.61
N THR A 184 19.53 -0.60 20.31
CA THR A 184 19.91 -1.19 21.61
C THR A 184 18.81 -1.07 22.64
#